data_AF-A0A972DKX2-F1
#
_entry.id   AF-A0A972DKX2-F1
#
_cell.length_a   1.000
_cell.length_b   1.000
_cell.length_c   1.000
_cell.angle_alpha   90.00
_cell.angle_beta   90.00
_cell.angle_gamma   90.00
#
_symmetry.space_group_name_H-M   'P 1'
#
loop_
_entity.id
_entity.type
_entity.pdbx_description
1 polymer ?
#
loop_
_entity_poly.entity_id
_entity_poly.type
_entity_poly.pdbx_seq_one_letter_code
_entity_poly.pdbx_strand_id
1 'polypeptide(L)'
;MSSKIQKIFQSFKERLPSQSYSPQKTKVIDAICKCRTPEMGGFVQRCDDCGYTEAHFNSCRNRHCPVCQGSNQRKWVEKQVANTLPIPYFHVVFTVPAELNPLFLANPDNMFNLLFRAASQTVLTLSENEKFLGAQPGFIAVLHTWGRNIQFHPHLHCIVTGGGLSSDRKRFVVSKDSFFLPLKAISIVFRGKFLEELKTFFVNNTLQLTEGLDTVQKRQQFLDLLYSKDWVCYCKKPFKDASAVIRYLGRYTHKVAISDSRIVSHNPDTQTVRFHWKDYKDHNKIKIMQLSEDEFVRRFLLHVLPKGFMKIRHYGLLANRGREERLELCRDLLKATAPTGVIQEFPKCKVEPLDRCPKCGSQSFLLVPRSLYAQPALLPTGTGP
;
A
#
# COMPACT_ATOMS: atom_id res chain seq x y z
N MET A 1 -23.94 2.02 1.04
CA MET A 1 -23.55 3.38 0.59
C MET A 1 -22.32 3.31 -0.32
N SER A 2 -22.39 3.91 -1.51
CA SER A 2 -21.28 3.98 -2.48
C SER A 2 -20.13 4.87 -1.98
N SER A 3 -18.90 4.48 -2.29
CA SER A 3 -17.67 5.22 -1.95
C SER A 3 -17.65 6.60 -2.61
N LYS A 4 -17.11 7.62 -1.92
CA LYS A 4 -16.96 8.97 -2.50
C LYS A 4 -16.05 8.93 -3.73
N ILE A 5 -14.99 8.12 -3.68
CA ILE A 5 -14.06 7.94 -4.80
C ILE A 5 -14.76 7.22 -5.95
N GLN A 6 -15.56 6.19 -5.66
CA GLN A 6 -16.31 5.47 -6.70
C GLN A 6 -17.25 6.40 -7.48
N LYS A 7 -17.97 7.30 -6.79
CA LYS A 7 -18.84 8.30 -7.44
C LYS A 7 -18.08 9.23 -8.40
N ILE A 8 -16.89 9.68 -7.99
CA ILE A 8 -16.02 10.49 -8.87
C ILE A 8 -15.64 9.71 -10.13
N PHE A 9 -15.27 8.44 -9.98
CA PHE A 9 -14.92 7.59 -11.12
C PHE A 9 -16.12 7.29 -12.04
N GLN A 10 -17.32 7.15 -11.49
CA GLN A 10 -18.55 6.96 -12.27
C GLN A 10 -18.86 8.21 -13.11
N SER A 11 -18.87 9.39 -12.49
CA SER A 11 -19.07 10.67 -13.20
C SER A 11 -18.00 10.95 -14.25
N PHE A 12 -16.73 10.63 -13.94
CA PHE A 12 -15.64 10.70 -14.92
C PHE A 12 -15.83 9.72 -16.09
N LYS A 13 -16.32 8.50 -15.83
CA LYS A 13 -16.48 7.46 -16.84
C LYS A 13 -17.59 7.78 -17.86
N GLU A 14 -18.68 8.41 -17.43
CA GLU A 14 -19.76 8.82 -18.32
C GLU A 14 -19.29 9.82 -19.39
N ARG A 15 -18.27 10.62 -19.07
CA ARG A 15 -17.69 11.63 -19.95
C ARG A 15 -16.43 11.17 -20.68
N LEU A 16 -15.98 9.94 -20.45
CA LEU A 16 -14.66 9.47 -20.87
C LEU A 16 -14.62 9.40 -22.40
N PRO A 17 -13.82 10.23 -23.08
CA PRO A 17 -13.61 10.04 -24.51
C PRO A 17 -12.93 8.68 -24.66
N SER A 18 -13.54 7.83 -25.47
CA SER A 18 -13.07 6.48 -25.75
C SER A 18 -11.70 6.51 -26.45
N GLN A 19 -10.58 6.70 -25.71
CA GLN A 19 -9.21 6.25 -26.07
C GLN A 19 -8.03 6.70 -25.16
N SER A 20 -8.18 7.55 -24.13
CA SER A 20 -6.98 8.23 -23.55
C SER A 20 -6.12 7.46 -22.54
N TYR A 21 -6.48 6.22 -22.14
CA TYR A 21 -5.74 5.48 -21.11
C TYR A 21 -5.30 4.09 -21.57
N SER A 22 -4.12 3.66 -21.09
CA SER A 22 -3.62 2.29 -21.30
C SER A 22 -4.66 1.24 -20.87
N PRO A 23 -4.72 0.06 -21.51
CA PRO A 23 -5.68 -1.00 -21.18
C PRO A 23 -5.72 -1.36 -19.69
N GLN A 24 -4.57 -1.31 -19.00
CA GLN A 24 -4.51 -1.58 -17.57
C GLN A 24 -5.24 -0.52 -16.73
N LYS A 25 -5.06 0.76 -17.04
CA LYS A 25 -5.73 1.87 -16.36
C LYS A 25 -7.24 1.84 -16.63
N THR A 26 -7.65 1.54 -17.87
CA THR A 26 -9.07 1.35 -18.23
C THR A 26 -9.71 0.24 -17.39
N LYS A 27 -9.04 -0.92 -17.25
CA LYS A 27 -9.51 -2.01 -16.37
C LYS A 27 -9.65 -1.59 -14.91
N VAL A 28 -8.79 -0.69 -14.42
CA VAL A 28 -8.90 -0.15 -13.05
C VAL A 28 -10.10 0.78 -12.92
N ILE A 29 -10.30 1.70 -13.88
CA ILE A 29 -11.47 2.58 -13.93
C ILE A 29 -12.75 1.75 -13.89
N ASP A 30 -12.88 0.76 -14.79
CA ASP A 30 -14.04 -0.13 -14.87
C ASP A 30 -14.27 -0.89 -13.57
N ALA A 31 -13.21 -1.45 -13.00
CA ALA A 31 -13.29 -2.19 -11.75
C ALA A 31 -13.73 -1.30 -10.59
N ILE A 32 -13.33 -0.02 -10.55
CA ILE A 32 -13.77 0.92 -9.52
C ILE A 32 -15.25 1.26 -9.71
N CYS A 33 -15.67 1.62 -10.92
CA CYS A 33 -17.06 2.00 -11.19
C CYS A 33 -18.05 0.88 -10.86
N LYS A 34 -17.70 -0.38 -11.20
CA LYS A 34 -18.57 -1.55 -11.02
C LYS A 34 -18.47 -2.21 -9.65
N CYS A 35 -17.48 -1.86 -8.82
CA CYS A 35 -17.27 -2.58 -7.57
C CYS A 35 -18.49 -2.48 -6.65
N ARG A 36 -18.98 -3.61 -6.13
CA ARG A 36 -20.16 -3.66 -5.25
C ARG A 36 -21.43 -3.06 -5.88
N THR A 37 -21.60 -3.19 -7.20
CA THR A 37 -22.87 -2.89 -7.90
C THR A 37 -23.54 -4.17 -8.39
N PRO A 38 -24.81 -4.13 -8.83
CA PRO A 38 -25.50 -5.30 -9.40
C PRO A 38 -24.74 -6.01 -10.52
N GLU A 39 -23.94 -5.27 -11.31
CA GLU A 39 -23.11 -5.83 -12.38
C GLU A 39 -22.11 -6.88 -11.91
N MET A 40 -21.71 -6.85 -10.63
CA MET A 40 -20.79 -7.83 -10.04
C MET A 40 -21.50 -9.11 -9.58
N GLY A 41 -22.83 -9.16 -9.69
CA GLY A 41 -23.66 -10.15 -9.01
C GLY A 41 -23.62 -9.99 -7.49
N GLY A 42 -24.43 -10.79 -6.80
CA GLY A 42 -24.57 -10.71 -5.35
C GLY A 42 -25.64 -11.66 -4.83
N PHE A 43 -26.05 -11.44 -3.59
CA PHE A 43 -27.16 -12.11 -2.94
C PHE A 43 -28.00 -11.09 -2.17
N VAL A 44 -29.23 -11.46 -1.81
CA VAL A 44 -30.11 -10.65 -0.98
C VAL A 44 -30.35 -11.40 0.33
N GLN A 45 -30.16 -10.73 1.46
CA GLN A 45 -30.59 -11.22 2.76
C GLN A 45 -31.99 -10.69 3.05
N ARG A 46 -32.86 -11.52 3.61
CA ARG A 46 -34.15 -11.14 4.16
C ARG A 46 -34.18 -11.50 5.64
N CYS A 47 -34.49 -10.54 6.50
CA CYS A 47 -34.73 -10.80 7.91
C CYS A 47 -36.00 -11.63 8.07
N ASP A 48 -35.94 -12.68 8.87
CA ASP A 48 -37.07 -13.61 9.05
C ASP A 48 -38.19 -13.00 9.89
N ASP A 49 -37.83 -12.14 10.84
CA ASP A 49 -38.79 -11.60 11.80
C ASP A 49 -39.57 -10.39 11.27
N CYS A 50 -38.96 -9.56 10.41
CA CYS A 50 -39.58 -8.32 9.94
C CYS A 50 -39.58 -8.15 8.42
N GLY A 51 -39.05 -9.11 7.67
CA GLY A 51 -39.02 -9.07 6.20
C GLY A 51 -38.06 -8.04 5.60
N TYR A 52 -37.29 -7.30 6.40
CA TYR A 52 -36.28 -6.35 5.90
C TYR A 52 -35.33 -7.03 4.92
N THR A 53 -35.11 -6.44 3.75
CA THR A 53 -34.18 -6.98 2.75
C THR A 53 -32.98 -6.07 2.55
N GLU A 54 -31.80 -6.67 2.40
CA GLU A 54 -30.57 -5.97 2.01
C GLU A 54 -29.83 -6.75 0.92
N ALA A 55 -29.43 -6.04 -0.15
CA ALA A 55 -28.65 -6.60 -1.23
C ALA A 55 -27.15 -6.44 -0.97
N HIS A 56 -26.41 -7.54 -1.10
CA HIS A 56 -24.96 -7.59 -0.95
C HIS A 56 -24.30 -7.96 -2.28
N PHE A 57 -23.59 -7.01 -2.88
CA PHE A 57 -22.92 -7.21 -4.17
C PHE A 57 -21.46 -7.65 -4.00
N ASN A 58 -20.95 -8.40 -4.98
CA ASN A 58 -19.57 -8.89 -4.97
C ASN A 58 -18.55 -7.76 -5.23
N SER A 59 -17.35 -7.92 -4.68
CA SER A 59 -16.23 -6.99 -4.93
C SER A 59 -15.59 -7.24 -6.30
N CYS A 60 -15.06 -6.21 -6.94
CA CYS A 60 -14.30 -6.34 -8.20
C CYS A 60 -12.93 -7.02 -8.06
N ARG A 61 -12.46 -7.26 -6.82
CA ARG A 61 -11.16 -7.86 -6.46
C ARG A 61 -9.91 -7.14 -7.03
N ASN A 62 -10.08 -6.00 -7.68
CA ASN A 62 -8.95 -5.22 -8.18
C ASN A 62 -8.19 -4.57 -7.01
N ARG A 63 -6.88 -4.81 -6.95
CA ARG A 63 -5.96 -4.27 -5.92
C ARG A 63 -5.91 -2.74 -5.84
N HIS A 64 -6.34 -2.05 -6.89
CA HIS A 64 -6.38 -0.58 -6.97
C HIS A 64 -7.76 0.01 -6.64
N CYS A 65 -8.75 -0.82 -6.31
CA CYS A 65 -10.09 -0.35 -6.00
C CYS A 65 -10.24 0.00 -4.51
N PRO A 66 -10.45 1.28 -4.13
CA PRO A 66 -10.52 1.67 -2.72
C PRO A 66 -11.73 1.07 -1.99
N VAL A 67 -12.76 0.65 -2.72
CA VAL A 67 -13.99 0.03 -2.17
C VAL A 67 -13.73 -1.36 -1.57
N CYS A 68 -12.87 -2.17 -2.19
CA CYS A 68 -12.69 -3.57 -1.78
C CYS A 68 -11.45 -3.82 -0.90
N GLN A 69 -10.47 -2.90 -0.90
CA GLN A 69 -9.19 -3.13 -0.23
C GLN A 69 -9.26 -3.17 1.30
N GLY A 70 -10.34 -2.66 1.91
CA GLY A 70 -10.48 -2.61 3.38
C GLY A 70 -10.48 -3.99 4.04
N SER A 71 -11.17 -4.99 3.48
CA SER A 71 -11.19 -6.35 4.06
C SER A 71 -9.87 -7.09 3.87
N ASN A 72 -9.25 -6.99 2.69
CA ASN A 72 -7.94 -7.60 2.40
C ASN A 72 -6.84 -7.03 3.30
N GLN A 73 -6.90 -5.73 3.56
CA GLN A 73 -5.99 -5.05 4.49
C GLN A 73 -6.03 -5.65 5.89
N ARG A 74 -7.24 -5.90 6.43
CA ARG A 74 -7.43 -6.50 7.76
C ARG A 74 -6.79 -7.88 7.82
N LYS A 75 -7.21 -8.80 6.95
CA LYS A 75 -6.69 -10.17 6.88
C LYS A 75 -5.17 -10.20 6.74
N TRP A 76 -4.61 -9.30 5.94
CA TRP A 76 -3.16 -9.20 5.79
C TRP A 76 -2.47 -8.80 7.09
N VAL A 77 -2.99 -7.81 7.82
CA VAL A 77 -2.43 -7.37 9.11
C VAL A 77 -2.46 -8.50 10.12
N GLU A 78 -3.59 -9.20 10.25
CA GLU A 78 -3.76 -10.33 11.17
C GLU A 78 -2.69 -11.40 10.93
N LYS A 79 -2.47 -11.77 9.67
CA LYS A 79 -1.43 -12.72 9.28
C LYS A 79 -0.02 -12.21 9.61
N GLN A 80 0.24 -10.91 9.48
CA GLN A 80 1.56 -10.36 9.80
C GLN A 80 1.81 -10.27 11.30
N VAL A 81 0.77 -9.99 12.12
CA VAL A 81 0.88 -9.99 13.58
C VAL A 81 1.33 -11.35 14.09
N ALA A 82 0.78 -12.45 13.54
CA ALA A 82 1.21 -13.81 13.88
C ALA A 82 2.70 -14.11 13.59
N ASN A 83 3.32 -13.34 12.69
CA ASN A 83 4.74 -13.48 12.34
C ASN A 83 5.67 -12.58 13.18
N THR A 84 5.14 -11.89 14.20
CA THR A 84 5.96 -11.03 15.06
C THR A 84 6.74 -11.83 16.11
N LEU A 85 7.84 -11.22 16.53
CA LEU A 85 8.72 -11.62 17.63
C LEU A 85 8.59 -10.57 18.75
N PRO A 86 8.79 -10.92 20.03
CA PRO A 86 8.69 -9.97 21.15
C PRO A 86 9.96 -9.11 21.27
N ILE A 87 10.27 -8.36 20.22
CA ILE A 87 11.44 -7.49 20.12
C ILE A 87 11.02 -6.12 19.59
N PRO A 88 11.88 -5.09 19.67
CA PRO A 88 11.65 -3.84 18.98
C PRO A 88 11.50 -4.08 17.47
N TYR A 89 10.75 -3.20 16.82
CA TYR A 89 10.72 -3.10 15.35
C TYR A 89 11.18 -1.69 14.98
N PHE A 90 11.55 -1.47 13.72
CA PHE A 90 11.99 -0.18 13.19
C PHE A 90 11.21 0.17 11.93
N HIS A 91 10.76 1.42 11.82
CA HIS A 91 10.13 1.93 10.61
C HIS A 91 11.16 2.70 9.79
N VAL A 92 11.67 2.05 8.75
CA VAL A 92 12.65 2.63 7.83
C VAL A 92 11.93 3.08 6.56
N VAL A 93 12.14 4.32 6.11
CA VAL A 93 11.60 4.83 4.84
C VAL A 93 12.74 5.15 3.90
N PHE A 94 12.67 4.60 2.69
CA PHE A 94 13.58 4.91 1.59
C PHE A 94 12.86 5.82 0.61
N THR A 95 13.38 7.02 0.38
CA THR A 95 12.86 7.98 -0.60
C THR A 95 13.93 8.27 -1.65
N VAL A 96 13.49 8.64 -2.85
CA VAL A 96 14.37 8.97 -3.97
C VAL A 96 14.16 10.42 -4.41
N PRO A 97 15.17 11.09 -4.99
CA PRO A 97 15.02 12.42 -5.56
C PRO A 97 13.91 12.49 -6.63
N ALA A 98 13.21 13.62 -6.70
CA ALA A 98 12.07 13.81 -7.60
C ALA A 98 12.46 13.79 -9.09
N GLU A 99 13.73 14.03 -9.40
CA GLU A 99 14.29 14.01 -10.74
C GLU A 99 14.26 12.61 -11.36
N LEU A 100 14.13 11.56 -10.54
CA LEU A 100 13.93 10.20 -11.01
C LEU A 100 12.48 9.92 -11.44
N ASN A 101 11.51 10.78 -11.09
CA ASN A 101 10.10 10.54 -11.39
C ASN A 101 9.82 10.25 -12.87
N PRO A 102 10.37 10.99 -13.86
CA PRO A 102 10.18 10.67 -15.27
C PRO A 102 10.65 9.25 -15.63
N LEU A 103 11.83 8.82 -15.12
CA LEU A 103 12.34 7.47 -15.33
C LEU A 103 11.44 6.40 -14.70
N PHE A 104 10.94 6.64 -13.48
CA PHE A 104 9.99 5.73 -12.82
C PHE A 104 8.67 5.61 -13.59
N LEU A 105 8.17 6.70 -14.15
CA LEU A 105 6.92 6.69 -14.92
C LEU A 105 7.07 6.01 -16.28
N ALA A 106 8.22 6.18 -16.94
CA ALA A 106 8.54 5.52 -18.20
C ALA A 106 8.91 4.04 -18.01
N ASN A 107 9.53 3.68 -16.88
CA ASN A 107 10.08 2.35 -16.62
C ASN A 107 9.65 1.78 -15.26
N PRO A 108 8.35 1.66 -14.97
CA PRO A 108 7.87 1.35 -13.62
C PRO A 108 8.40 0.02 -13.10
N ASP A 109 8.44 -1.03 -13.93
CA ASP A 109 8.94 -2.34 -13.49
C ASP A 109 10.41 -2.30 -13.11
N ASN A 110 11.28 -1.79 -13.98
CA ASN A 110 12.73 -1.72 -13.72
C ASN A 110 13.03 -0.82 -12.52
N MET A 111 12.42 0.37 -12.46
CA MET A 111 12.72 1.37 -11.43
C MET A 111 12.15 1.00 -10.06
N PHE A 112 10.96 0.42 -9.97
CA PHE A 112 10.45 -0.07 -8.69
C PHE A 112 11.25 -1.29 -8.21
N ASN A 113 11.68 -2.19 -9.12
CA ASN A 113 12.55 -3.31 -8.73
C ASN A 113 13.91 -2.84 -8.21
N LEU A 114 14.53 -1.87 -8.89
CA LEU A 114 15.75 -1.20 -8.45
C LEU A 114 15.59 -0.61 -7.04
N LEU A 115 14.51 0.13 -6.80
CA LEU A 115 14.20 0.70 -5.48
C LEU A 115 14.13 -0.37 -4.39
N PHE A 116 13.45 -1.49 -4.64
CA PHE A 116 13.39 -2.62 -3.71
C PHE A 116 14.76 -3.27 -3.48
N ARG A 117 15.53 -3.50 -4.54
CA ARG A 117 16.86 -4.12 -4.45
C ARG A 117 17.80 -3.25 -3.63
N ALA A 118 17.98 -1.99 -4.00
CA ALA A 118 18.86 -1.07 -3.30
C ALA A 118 18.49 -0.91 -1.82
N ALA A 119 17.20 -0.77 -1.49
CA ALA A 119 16.75 -0.67 -0.10
C ALA A 119 17.02 -1.95 0.70
N SER A 120 16.67 -3.12 0.12
CA SER A 120 16.86 -4.41 0.80
C SER A 120 18.34 -4.72 1.06
N GLN A 121 19.19 -4.51 0.07
CA GLN A 121 20.64 -4.69 0.21
C GLN A 121 21.22 -3.70 1.21
N THR A 122 20.73 -2.46 1.27
CA THR A 122 21.19 -1.48 2.27
C THR A 122 20.94 -1.98 3.68
N VAL A 123 19.71 -2.44 3.98
CA VAL A 123 19.38 -2.97 5.31
C VAL A 123 20.22 -4.20 5.63
N LEU A 124 20.30 -5.17 4.71
CA LEU A 124 21.03 -6.42 4.95
C LEU A 124 22.54 -6.18 5.14
N THR A 125 23.18 -5.45 4.23
CA THR A 125 24.63 -5.17 4.31
C THR A 125 25.00 -4.40 5.58
N LEU A 126 24.21 -3.40 5.98
CA LEU A 126 24.51 -2.64 7.19
C LEU A 126 24.26 -3.46 8.45
N SER A 127 23.22 -4.30 8.47
CA SER A 127 22.92 -5.12 9.64
C SER A 127 23.92 -6.26 9.87
N GLU A 128 24.60 -6.74 8.84
CA GLU A 128 25.68 -7.74 8.97
C GLU A 128 26.92 -7.19 9.68
N ASN A 129 27.12 -5.86 9.70
CA ASN A 129 28.24 -5.24 10.38
C ASN A 129 28.09 -5.33 11.91
N GLU A 130 29.05 -5.96 12.59
CA GLU A 130 29.08 -6.11 14.06
C GLU A 130 29.11 -4.80 14.82
N LYS A 131 29.63 -3.72 14.23
CA LYS A 131 29.58 -2.38 14.83
C LYS A 131 28.16 -1.82 14.90
N PHE A 132 27.23 -2.39 14.13
CA PHE A 132 25.82 -2.01 14.13
C PHE A 132 24.96 -3.10 14.76
N LEU A 133 24.61 -4.15 14.02
CA LEU A 133 23.79 -5.26 14.53
C LEU A 133 24.56 -6.59 14.59
N GLY A 134 25.40 -6.90 13.60
CA GLY A 134 26.10 -8.18 13.51
C GLY A 134 25.17 -9.39 13.29
N ALA A 135 24.00 -9.17 12.69
CA ALA A 135 23.00 -10.22 12.48
C ALA A 135 22.08 -9.92 11.30
N GLN A 136 21.45 -10.96 10.76
CA GLN A 136 20.48 -10.83 9.67
C GLN A 136 19.08 -10.51 10.22
N PRO A 137 18.54 -9.30 9.98
CA PRO A 137 17.20 -8.94 10.40
C PRO A 137 16.16 -9.54 9.46
N GLY A 138 14.89 -9.50 9.86
CA GLY A 138 13.75 -9.70 8.99
C GLY A 138 13.05 -8.38 8.69
N PHE A 139 12.54 -8.21 7.47
CA PHE A 139 11.74 -7.03 7.19
C PHE A 139 10.69 -7.20 6.09
N ILE A 140 9.65 -6.38 6.20
CA ILE A 140 8.58 -6.23 5.21
C ILE A 140 8.76 -4.87 4.54
N ALA A 141 8.94 -4.83 3.23
CA ALA A 141 9.00 -3.60 2.46
C ALA A 141 7.70 -3.41 1.66
N VAL A 142 7.12 -2.21 1.75
CA VAL A 142 5.84 -1.84 1.12
C VAL A 142 6.08 -0.63 0.21
N LEU A 143 5.83 -0.80 -1.10
CA LEU A 143 5.92 0.29 -2.07
C LEU A 143 4.73 1.22 -1.96
N HIS A 144 5.01 2.51 -1.83
CA HIS A 144 4.08 3.60 -2.06
C HIS A 144 4.56 4.46 -3.23
N THR A 145 3.62 5.06 -3.96
CA THR A 145 3.92 5.86 -5.15
C THR A 145 3.32 7.26 -5.08
N TRP A 146 2.77 7.67 -3.92
CA TRP A 146 2.06 8.94 -3.78
C TRP A 146 2.50 9.74 -2.56
N GLY A 147 2.55 11.06 -2.72
CA GLY A 147 2.61 12.02 -1.63
C GLY A 147 1.24 12.30 -1.04
N ARG A 148 1.18 13.14 0.00
CA ARG A 148 -0.11 13.53 0.61
C ARG A 148 -1.00 14.32 -0.35
N ASN A 149 -0.48 14.98 -1.36
CA ASN A 149 -1.23 15.68 -2.40
C ASN A 149 -1.53 14.83 -3.66
N ILE A 150 -1.35 13.50 -3.59
CA ILE A 150 -1.55 12.56 -4.71
C ILE A 150 -0.60 12.82 -5.88
N GLN A 151 0.51 13.53 -5.66
CA GLN A 151 1.58 13.58 -6.65
C GLN A 151 2.41 12.31 -6.59
N PHE A 152 3.00 11.96 -7.73
CA PHE A 152 3.88 10.80 -7.84
C PHE A 152 5.12 10.99 -6.98
N HIS A 153 5.32 10.06 -6.04
CA HIS A 153 6.41 10.06 -5.09
C HIS A 153 6.72 8.61 -4.68
N PRO A 154 7.56 7.90 -5.43
CA PRO A 154 7.91 6.52 -5.13
C PRO A 154 8.80 6.44 -3.89
N HIS A 155 8.39 5.63 -2.92
CA HIS A 155 9.14 5.38 -1.69
C HIS A 155 8.75 4.02 -1.09
N LEU A 156 9.64 3.48 -0.26
CA LEU A 156 9.37 2.23 0.47
C LEU A 156 9.18 2.52 1.94
N HIS A 157 8.15 1.92 2.53
CA HIS A 157 8.03 1.76 3.97
C HIS A 157 8.49 0.35 4.35
N CYS A 158 9.51 0.26 5.20
CA CYS A 158 10.06 -0.99 5.69
C CYS A 158 9.78 -1.15 7.18
N ILE A 159 9.21 -2.30 7.57
CA ILE A 159 9.13 -2.76 8.96
C ILE A 159 10.29 -3.69 9.17
N VAL A 160 11.27 -3.29 9.96
CA VAL A 160 12.49 -4.06 10.19
C VAL A 160 12.50 -4.57 11.63
N THR A 161 12.87 -5.83 11.84
CA THR A 161 13.09 -6.35 13.20
C THR A 161 14.26 -5.62 13.83
N GLY A 162 14.10 -5.20 15.09
CA GLY A 162 15.16 -4.68 15.95
C GLY A 162 16.07 -5.77 16.48
N GLY A 163 16.50 -6.66 15.60
CA GLY A 163 17.24 -7.86 15.92
C GLY A 163 17.26 -8.84 14.76
N GLY A 164 18.12 -9.84 14.86
CA GLY A 164 18.36 -10.78 13.77
C GLY A 164 19.01 -12.08 14.24
N LEU A 165 19.08 -13.06 13.34
CA LEU A 165 19.90 -14.24 13.55
C LEU A 165 21.35 -13.93 13.23
N SER A 166 22.25 -14.31 14.14
CA SER A 166 23.69 -14.37 13.87
C SER A 166 24.00 -15.24 12.64
N SER A 167 25.17 -15.04 12.03
CA SER A 167 25.57 -15.76 10.80
C SER A 167 25.59 -17.29 10.98
N ASP A 168 25.98 -17.77 12.16
CA ASP A 168 25.97 -19.19 12.54
C ASP A 168 24.58 -19.72 12.95
N ARG A 169 23.58 -18.82 13.05
CA ARG A 169 22.20 -19.08 13.49
C ARG A 169 22.08 -19.67 14.91
N LYS A 170 23.12 -19.58 15.73
CA LYS A 170 23.11 -20.09 17.11
C LYS A 170 22.60 -19.07 18.12
N ARG A 171 22.60 -17.79 17.76
CA ARG A 171 22.18 -16.68 18.64
C ARG A 171 21.21 -15.76 17.93
N PHE A 172 20.24 -15.27 18.69
CA PHE A 172 19.42 -14.11 18.29
C PHE A 172 20.06 -12.84 18.88
N VAL A 173 20.45 -11.91 18.02
CA VAL A 173 21.03 -10.63 18.44
C VAL A 173 19.92 -9.58 18.42
N VAL A 174 19.69 -8.94 19.56
CA VAL A 174 18.70 -7.86 19.70
C VAL A 174 19.41 -6.52 19.61
N SER A 175 18.88 -5.59 18.82
CA SER A 175 19.40 -4.22 18.76
C SER A 175 19.08 -3.47 20.05
N LYS A 176 19.80 -2.38 20.33
CA LYS A 176 19.43 -1.47 21.41
C LYS A 176 18.04 -0.86 21.15
N ASP A 177 17.29 -0.57 22.21
CA ASP A 177 15.88 -0.15 22.13
C ASP A 177 15.62 1.12 21.32
N SER A 178 16.62 1.99 21.16
CA SER A 178 16.50 3.29 20.48
C SER A 178 17.32 3.38 19.20
N PHE A 179 18.11 2.35 18.87
CA PHE A 179 19.08 2.42 17.80
C PHE A 179 19.13 1.12 17.01
N PHE A 180 18.92 1.24 15.70
CA PHE A 180 19.05 0.13 14.77
C PHE A 180 20.27 0.30 13.86
N LEU A 181 20.23 1.29 12.97
CA LEU A 181 21.31 1.62 12.04
C LEU A 181 21.50 3.15 11.98
N PRO A 182 22.73 3.66 11.78
CA PRO A 182 22.94 5.10 11.62
C PRO A 182 22.25 5.62 10.37
N LEU A 183 21.44 6.68 10.51
CA LEU A 183 20.66 7.22 9.39
C LEU A 183 21.54 7.68 8.21
N LYS A 184 22.68 8.33 8.50
CA LYS A 184 23.65 8.75 7.49
C LYS A 184 24.20 7.56 6.70
N ALA A 185 24.51 6.45 7.38
CA ALA A 185 25.00 5.24 6.73
C ALA A 185 23.94 4.63 5.81
N ILE A 186 22.68 4.55 6.26
CA ILE A 186 21.54 4.09 5.42
C ILE A 186 21.47 4.94 4.15
N SER A 187 21.43 6.27 4.29
CA SER A 187 21.33 7.19 3.15
C SER A 187 22.46 7.05 2.14
N ILE A 188 23.71 6.96 2.62
CA ILE A 188 24.90 6.87 1.75
C ILE A 188 24.93 5.53 1.01
N VAL A 189 24.73 4.42 1.73
CA VAL A 189 24.77 3.07 1.13
C VAL A 189 23.61 2.87 0.16
N PHE A 190 22.42 3.36 0.51
CA PHE A 190 21.26 3.30 -0.37
C PHE A 190 21.48 4.07 -1.67
N ARG A 191 21.97 5.32 -1.59
CA ARG A 191 22.31 6.13 -2.77
C ARG A 191 23.35 5.40 -3.64
N GLY A 192 24.41 4.88 -3.03
CA GLY A 192 25.47 4.17 -3.74
C GLY A 192 24.94 2.97 -4.53
N LYS A 193 24.22 2.06 -3.84
CA LYS A 193 23.63 0.86 -4.45
C LYS A 193 22.61 1.18 -5.53
N PHE A 194 21.79 2.21 -5.32
CA PHE A 194 20.80 2.62 -6.32
C PHE A 194 21.48 3.16 -7.58
N LEU A 195 22.46 4.05 -7.43
CA LEU A 195 23.11 4.69 -8.57
C LEU A 195 24.05 3.74 -9.32
N GLU A 196 24.66 2.77 -8.64
CA GLU A 196 25.41 1.69 -9.26
C GLU A 196 24.54 0.89 -10.23
N GLU A 197 23.38 0.42 -9.77
CA GLU A 197 22.51 -0.38 -10.63
C GLU A 197 21.80 0.47 -11.70
N LEU A 198 21.51 1.75 -11.44
CA LEU A 198 21.03 2.69 -12.47
C LEU A 198 22.08 2.90 -13.58
N LYS A 199 23.38 2.98 -13.24
CA LYS A 199 24.46 3.03 -14.23
C LYS A 199 24.45 1.79 -15.12
N THR A 200 24.28 0.60 -14.54
CA THR A 200 24.18 -0.65 -15.31
C THR A 200 23.02 -0.60 -16.31
N PHE A 201 21.86 -0.06 -15.91
CA PHE A 201 20.73 0.12 -16.83
C PHE A 201 21.04 1.09 -17.98
N PHE A 202 21.79 2.17 -17.72
CA PHE A 202 22.21 3.11 -18.76
C PHE A 202 23.24 2.52 -19.72
N VAL A 203 24.18 1.70 -19.24
CA VAL A 203 25.17 1.01 -20.07
C VAL A 203 24.50 -0.04 -20.95
N ASN A 204 23.60 -0.83 -20.37
CA ASN A 204 22.93 -1.92 -21.07
C ASN A 204 21.74 -1.47 -21.93
N ASN A 205 21.42 -0.17 -21.95
CA ASN A 205 20.27 0.42 -22.65
C ASN A 205 18.92 -0.30 -22.35
N THR A 206 18.70 -0.69 -21.10
CA THR A 206 17.49 -1.44 -20.68
C THR A 206 16.35 -0.53 -20.20
N LEU A 207 16.49 0.78 -20.33
CA LEU A 207 15.47 1.76 -19.96
C LEU A 207 15.00 2.52 -21.19
N GLN A 208 13.70 2.80 -21.22
CA GLN A 208 13.14 3.85 -22.06
C GLN A 208 13.61 5.19 -21.51
N LEU A 209 14.40 5.90 -22.30
CA LEU A 209 15.00 7.16 -21.92
C LEU A 209 14.07 8.31 -22.33
N THR A 210 13.90 9.27 -21.43
CA THR A 210 13.17 10.51 -21.71
C THR A 210 14.08 11.49 -22.44
N GLU A 211 13.49 12.54 -23.03
CA GLU A 211 14.25 13.70 -23.50
C GLU A 211 15.19 14.20 -22.38
N GLY A 212 16.47 14.41 -22.72
CA GLY A 212 17.49 14.80 -21.76
C GLY A 212 18.32 13.64 -21.18
N LEU A 213 18.09 12.39 -21.57
CA LEU A 213 18.93 11.22 -21.23
C LEU A 213 19.42 10.44 -22.46
N ASP A 214 19.22 11.00 -23.65
CA ASP A 214 19.49 10.40 -24.95
C ASP A 214 20.97 10.06 -25.18
N THR A 215 21.89 10.94 -24.77
CA THR A 215 23.34 10.74 -24.94
C THR A 215 24.02 10.23 -23.66
N VAL A 216 25.17 9.58 -23.83
CA VAL A 216 26.00 9.10 -22.70
C VAL A 216 26.41 10.26 -21.78
N GLN A 217 26.75 11.43 -22.35
CA GLN A 217 27.13 12.63 -21.61
C GLN A 217 25.99 13.13 -20.72
N LYS A 218 24.77 13.19 -21.26
CA LYS A 218 23.58 13.60 -20.51
C LYS A 218 23.24 12.62 -19.39
N ARG A 219 23.39 11.31 -19.63
CA ARG A 219 23.23 10.27 -18.59
C ARG A 219 24.24 10.45 -17.45
N GLN A 220 25.50 10.76 -17.79
CA GLN A 220 26.52 11.02 -16.79
C GLN A 220 26.22 12.29 -15.97
N GLN A 221 25.85 13.40 -16.64
CA GLN A 221 25.43 14.63 -15.95
C GLN A 221 24.25 14.40 -15.00
N PHE A 222 23.29 13.57 -15.41
CA PHE A 222 22.16 13.19 -14.57
C PHE A 222 22.60 12.38 -13.34
N LEU A 223 23.53 11.44 -13.51
CA LEU A 223 24.10 10.71 -12.37
C LEU A 223 24.85 11.65 -11.42
N ASP A 224 25.64 12.57 -11.94
CA ASP A 224 26.40 13.55 -11.14
C ASP A 224 25.46 14.44 -10.32
N LEU A 225 24.35 14.88 -10.92
CA LEU A 225 23.26 15.58 -10.21
C LEU A 225 22.65 14.73 -9.09
N LEU A 226 22.49 13.43 -9.29
CA LEU A 226 21.93 12.54 -8.26
C LEU A 226 22.95 12.25 -7.14
N TYR A 227 24.24 12.22 -7.44
CA TYR A 227 25.32 12.10 -6.46
C TYR A 227 25.47 13.35 -5.61
N SER A 228 25.27 14.54 -6.17
CA SER A 228 25.38 15.81 -5.43
C SER A 228 24.23 16.03 -4.45
N LYS A 229 23.13 15.28 -4.58
CA LYS A 229 21.96 15.39 -3.69
C LYS A 229 22.07 14.57 -2.42
N ASP A 230 21.44 15.10 -1.38
CA ASP A 230 21.16 14.38 -0.15
C ASP A 230 19.95 13.47 -0.32
N TRP A 231 20.18 12.17 -0.18
CA TRP A 231 19.12 11.17 -0.22
C TRP A 231 18.56 10.99 1.20
N VAL A 232 17.40 11.57 1.45
CA VAL A 232 16.79 11.54 2.78
C VAL A 232 16.10 10.20 3.01
N CYS A 233 16.78 9.31 3.74
CA CYS A 233 16.14 8.16 4.34
C CYS A 233 15.58 8.54 5.70
N TYR A 234 14.71 7.70 6.23
CA TYR A 234 14.14 7.88 7.55
C TYR A 234 14.24 6.58 8.34
N CYS A 235 14.55 6.66 9.63
CA CYS A 235 14.54 5.50 10.53
C CYS A 235 13.91 5.93 11.86
N LYS A 236 12.64 5.57 12.09
CA LYS A 236 11.96 5.77 13.37
C LYS A 236 12.05 4.49 14.19
N LYS A 237 12.15 4.68 15.50
CA LYS A 237 11.52 3.75 16.44
C LYS A 237 9.99 3.86 16.26
N PRO A 238 9.30 2.78 15.88
CA PRO A 238 7.87 2.65 15.92
C PRO A 238 7.43 2.21 17.33
N PHE A 239 6.12 2.19 17.51
CA PHE A 239 5.36 2.13 18.75
C PHE A 239 5.77 1.02 19.75
N LYS A 240 5.32 1.14 21.01
CA LYS A 240 5.65 0.24 22.14
C LYS A 240 5.50 -1.26 21.85
N ASP A 241 4.68 -1.67 20.87
CA ASP A 241 4.43 -3.07 20.51
C ASP A 241 4.51 -3.34 18.99
N ALA A 242 5.02 -4.51 18.60
CA ALA A 242 5.18 -4.95 17.21
C ALA A 242 3.85 -4.92 16.42
N SER A 243 2.77 -5.33 17.07
CA SER A 243 1.43 -5.34 16.51
C SER A 243 0.95 -3.94 16.13
N ALA A 244 1.31 -2.90 16.89
CA ALA A 244 0.98 -1.51 16.60
C ALA A 244 1.68 -1.00 15.35
N VAL A 245 2.92 -1.44 15.11
CA VAL A 245 3.68 -1.12 13.89
C VAL A 245 2.99 -1.71 12.67
N ILE A 246 2.62 -2.99 12.76
CA ILE A 246 1.92 -3.69 11.68
C ILE A 246 0.51 -3.12 11.49
N ARG A 247 -0.22 -2.75 12.55
CA ARG A 247 -1.50 -2.04 12.44
C ARG A 247 -1.33 -0.68 11.76
N TYR A 248 -0.32 0.10 12.16
CA TYR A 248 -0.04 1.42 11.62
C TYR A 248 0.25 1.34 10.11
N LEU A 249 1.14 0.44 9.69
CA LEU A 249 1.51 0.28 8.28
C LEU A 249 0.50 -0.53 7.48
N GLY A 250 -0.21 -1.42 8.14
CA GLY A 250 -1.41 -2.09 7.68
C GLY A 250 -2.34 -1.13 7.00
N ARG A 251 -2.59 0.05 7.61
CA ARG A 251 -3.43 1.11 7.04
C ARG A 251 -2.97 1.63 5.67
N TYR A 252 -1.74 1.38 5.25
CA TYR A 252 -1.18 1.88 3.99
C TYR A 252 -0.84 0.77 2.97
N THR A 253 -0.74 -0.49 3.41
CA THR A 253 -0.36 -1.62 2.54
C THR A 253 -1.31 -1.83 1.36
N HIS A 254 -2.61 -1.62 1.56
CA HIS A 254 -3.64 -1.80 0.53
C HIS A 254 -4.33 -0.49 0.13
N LYS A 255 -3.86 0.66 0.63
CA LYS A 255 -4.28 1.96 0.09
C LYS A 255 -3.60 2.23 -1.25
N VAL A 256 -4.26 3.03 -2.09
CA VAL A 256 -3.83 3.28 -3.46
C VAL A 256 -3.29 4.67 -3.65
N ALA A 257 -4.10 5.71 -3.41
CA ALA A 257 -3.72 7.09 -3.70
C ALA A 257 -4.26 8.04 -2.63
N ILE A 258 -5.55 7.88 -2.32
CA ILE A 258 -6.27 8.66 -1.31
C ILE A 258 -7.33 7.78 -0.64
N SER A 259 -7.68 8.10 0.60
CA SER A 259 -8.79 7.45 1.32
C SER A 259 -10.05 8.27 1.17
N ASP A 260 -11.21 7.61 1.12
CA ASP A 260 -12.54 8.23 1.07
C ASP A 260 -12.74 9.32 2.14
N SER A 261 -12.23 9.09 3.36
CA SER A 261 -12.32 10.05 4.46
C SER A 261 -11.65 11.40 4.18
N ARG A 262 -10.74 11.46 3.21
CA ARG A 262 -10.09 12.71 2.82
C ARG A 262 -10.90 13.51 1.81
N ILE A 263 -11.82 12.88 1.09
CA ILE A 263 -12.69 13.57 0.13
C ILE A 263 -13.72 14.38 0.92
N VAL A 264 -13.68 15.70 0.72
CA VAL A 264 -14.60 16.67 1.32
C VAL A 264 -15.90 16.63 0.55
N SER A 265 -15.82 17.00 -0.73
CA SER A 265 -16.95 17.10 -1.64
C SER A 265 -16.54 16.76 -3.07
N HIS A 266 -17.54 16.42 -3.87
CA HIS A 266 -17.48 16.19 -5.30
C HIS A 266 -18.71 16.89 -5.90
N ASN A 267 -18.50 17.80 -6.84
CA ASN A 267 -19.56 18.49 -7.57
C ASN A 267 -19.48 18.05 -9.05
N PRO A 268 -20.43 17.21 -9.52
CA PRO A 268 -20.48 16.75 -10.91
C PRO A 268 -20.74 17.86 -11.93
N ASP A 269 -21.53 18.87 -11.58
CA ASP A 269 -21.91 19.95 -12.50
C ASP A 269 -20.70 20.82 -12.83
N THR A 270 -19.92 21.17 -11.81
CA THR A 270 -18.67 21.94 -11.99
C THR A 270 -17.45 21.06 -12.22
N GLN A 271 -17.61 19.74 -12.18
CA GLN A 271 -16.55 18.73 -12.33
C GLN A 271 -15.38 18.94 -11.37
N THR A 272 -15.68 19.25 -10.10
CA THR A 272 -14.64 19.53 -9.09
C THR A 272 -14.63 18.51 -7.96
N VAL A 273 -13.42 18.18 -7.52
CA VAL A 273 -13.16 17.33 -6.36
C VAL A 273 -12.36 18.12 -5.33
N ARG A 274 -12.87 18.18 -4.10
CA ARG A 274 -12.19 18.81 -2.96
C ARG A 274 -11.76 17.75 -1.96
N PHE A 275 -10.51 17.82 -1.50
CA PHE A 275 -10.00 16.89 -0.50
C PHE A 275 -8.97 17.51 0.44
N HIS A 276 -8.93 17.01 1.68
CA HIS A 276 -7.94 17.41 2.67
C HIS A 276 -6.56 16.86 2.29
N TRP A 277 -5.51 17.68 2.33
CA TRP A 277 -4.11 17.26 2.22
C TRP A 277 -3.26 17.92 3.32
N LYS A 278 -2.10 17.33 3.58
CA LYS A 278 -1.18 17.79 4.63
C LYS A 278 -0.03 18.51 3.96
N ASP A 279 0.14 19.78 4.26
CA ASP A 279 1.21 20.62 3.74
C ASP A 279 2.42 20.55 4.66
N TYR A 280 3.46 19.84 4.23
CA TYR A 280 4.69 19.71 5.00
C TYR A 280 5.53 20.98 5.00
N LYS A 281 5.38 21.83 3.96
CA LYS A 281 6.10 23.10 3.87
C LYS A 281 5.49 24.15 4.80
N ASP A 282 4.18 24.07 5.04
CA ASP A 282 3.47 24.94 5.98
C ASP A 282 3.15 24.19 7.29
N HIS A 283 4.22 23.87 8.04
CA HIS A 283 4.14 23.33 9.41
C HIS A 283 3.13 22.18 9.60
N ASN A 284 3.07 21.26 8.64
CA ASN A 284 2.18 20.10 8.72
C ASN A 284 0.68 20.44 8.77
N LYS A 285 0.26 21.64 8.38
CA LYS A 285 -1.14 22.06 8.37
C LYS A 285 -1.99 21.23 7.41
N ILE A 286 -3.25 21.01 7.81
CA ILE A 286 -4.23 20.36 6.95
C ILE A 286 -4.93 21.45 6.13
N LYS A 287 -4.83 21.34 4.80
CA LYS A 287 -5.44 22.27 3.83
C LYS A 287 -6.39 21.53 2.91
N ILE A 288 -7.26 22.27 2.22
CA ILE A 288 -8.13 21.71 1.18
C ILE A 288 -7.50 21.99 -0.18
N MET A 289 -7.40 20.95 -1.01
CA MET A 289 -7.05 21.06 -2.42
C MET A 289 -8.31 20.87 -3.25
N GLN A 290 -8.44 21.68 -4.30
CA GLN A 290 -9.47 21.52 -5.32
C GLN A 290 -8.80 21.14 -6.63
N LEU A 291 -9.29 20.09 -7.28
CA LEU A 291 -8.86 19.67 -8.62
C LEU A 291 -10.11 19.51 -9.50
N SER A 292 -9.93 19.57 -10.82
CA SER A 292 -10.92 19.00 -11.73
C SER A 292 -11.00 17.49 -11.52
N GLU A 293 -12.14 16.89 -11.89
CA GLU A 293 -12.29 15.43 -11.90
C GLU A 293 -11.24 14.74 -12.74
N ASP A 294 -10.98 15.27 -13.95
CA ASP A 294 -9.98 14.75 -14.88
C ASP A 294 -8.58 14.72 -14.26
N GLU A 295 -8.15 15.79 -13.60
CA GLU A 295 -6.85 15.86 -12.94
C GLU A 295 -6.80 14.95 -11.70
N PHE A 296 -7.91 14.83 -10.95
CA PHE A 296 -8.00 13.91 -9.83
C PHE A 296 -7.84 12.45 -10.28
N VAL A 297 -8.57 12.03 -11.32
CA VAL A 297 -8.49 10.67 -11.88
C VAL A 297 -7.13 10.43 -12.51
N ARG A 298 -6.59 11.38 -13.28
CA ARG A 298 -5.24 11.28 -13.86
C ARG A 298 -4.19 11.05 -12.77
N ARG A 299 -4.22 11.83 -11.68
CA ARG A 299 -3.32 11.65 -10.52
C ARG A 299 -3.52 10.30 -9.84
N PHE A 300 -4.77 9.89 -9.61
CA PHE A 300 -5.06 8.57 -9.03
C PHE A 300 -4.41 7.45 -9.87
N LEU A 301 -4.53 7.54 -11.19
CA LEU A 301 -4.04 6.53 -12.12
C LEU A 301 -2.51 6.50 -12.25
N LEU A 302 -1.77 7.50 -11.76
CA LEU A 302 -0.30 7.43 -11.60
C LEU A 302 0.13 6.34 -10.60
N HIS A 303 -0.79 5.89 -9.76
CA HIS A 303 -0.53 4.91 -8.70
C HIS A 303 -1.01 3.49 -9.04
N VAL A 304 -1.47 3.28 -10.27
CA VAL A 304 -1.71 1.94 -10.83
C VAL A 304 -0.35 1.32 -11.13
N LEU A 305 -0.07 0.20 -10.48
CA LEU A 305 1.21 -0.52 -10.61
C LEU A 305 1.14 -1.47 -11.80
N PRO A 306 2.27 -1.83 -12.44
CA PRO A 306 2.28 -2.80 -13.53
C PRO A 306 1.61 -4.13 -13.15
N LYS A 307 1.06 -4.82 -14.16
CA LYS A 307 0.36 -6.09 -13.96
C LYS A 307 1.32 -7.11 -13.34
N GLY A 308 0.90 -7.76 -12.25
CA GLY A 308 1.71 -8.76 -11.55
C GLY A 308 2.78 -8.18 -10.60
N PHE A 309 2.97 -6.86 -10.56
CA PHE A 309 4.03 -6.26 -9.74
C PHE A 309 3.82 -6.47 -8.23
N MET A 310 4.79 -7.08 -7.55
CA MET A 310 4.73 -7.34 -6.12
C MET A 310 5.03 -6.07 -5.29
N LYS A 311 3.97 -5.45 -4.74
CA LYS A 311 4.03 -4.22 -3.92
C LYS A 311 4.56 -4.44 -2.50
N ILE A 312 4.39 -5.63 -1.96
CA ILE A 312 4.80 -6.00 -0.59
C ILE A 312 5.78 -7.15 -0.70
N ARG A 313 7.01 -6.95 -0.22
CA ARG A 313 8.09 -7.94 -0.29
C ARG A 313 8.62 -8.22 1.11
N HIS A 314 9.06 -9.46 1.33
CA HIS A 314 9.58 -9.90 2.61
C HIS A 314 11.04 -10.35 2.43
N TYR A 315 11.88 -10.00 3.40
CA TYR A 315 13.33 -10.18 3.33
C TYR A 315 13.89 -10.72 4.65
N GLY A 316 15.10 -11.29 4.57
CA GLY A 316 15.82 -11.84 5.72
C GLY A 316 14.98 -12.88 6.45
N LEU A 317 14.83 -12.75 7.78
CA LEU A 317 14.02 -13.67 8.59
C LEU A 317 12.57 -13.82 8.13
N LEU A 318 12.00 -12.75 7.57
CA LEU A 318 10.60 -12.73 7.12
C LEU A 318 10.42 -13.21 5.67
N ALA A 319 11.50 -13.50 4.94
CA ALA A 319 11.40 -14.00 3.56
C ALA A 319 10.54 -15.27 3.50
N ASN A 320 9.75 -15.43 2.44
CA ASN A 320 8.68 -16.44 2.40
C ASN A 320 9.19 -17.88 2.54
N ARG A 321 10.27 -18.25 1.83
CA ARG A 321 10.85 -19.60 1.88
C ARG A 321 11.54 -19.82 3.23
N GLY A 322 11.15 -20.86 3.97
CA GLY A 322 11.69 -21.17 5.30
C GLY A 322 11.37 -20.09 6.34
N ARG A 323 10.26 -19.34 6.18
CA ARG A 323 9.84 -18.33 7.17
C ARG A 323 9.50 -18.98 8.50
N GLU A 324 8.68 -20.03 8.47
CA GLU A 324 8.15 -20.68 9.67
C GLU A 324 9.28 -21.25 10.52
N GLU A 325 10.14 -22.09 9.92
CA GLU A 325 11.36 -22.62 10.56
C GLU A 325 12.25 -21.53 11.18
N ARG A 326 12.49 -20.42 10.46
CA ARG A 326 13.31 -19.33 11.00
C ARG A 326 12.63 -18.61 12.16
N LEU A 327 11.33 -18.37 12.08
CA LEU A 327 10.58 -17.72 13.15
C LEU A 327 10.49 -18.61 14.39
N GLU A 328 10.32 -19.91 14.22
CA GLU A 328 10.39 -20.91 15.31
C GLU A 328 11.76 -20.89 15.97
N LEU A 329 12.84 -21.00 15.20
CA LEU A 329 14.20 -20.88 15.73
C LEU A 329 14.42 -19.56 16.49
N CYS A 330 13.93 -18.43 15.96
CA CYS A 330 14.03 -17.15 16.65
C CYS A 330 13.27 -17.16 17.98
N ARG A 331 12.09 -17.78 18.03
CA ARG A 331 11.27 -17.90 19.24
C ARG A 331 11.95 -18.76 20.29
N ASP A 332 12.54 -19.88 19.89
CA ASP A 332 13.28 -20.77 20.78
C ASP A 332 14.49 -20.04 21.39
N LEU A 333 15.28 -19.35 20.56
CA LEU A 333 16.44 -18.56 21.00
C LEU A 333 16.05 -17.37 21.90
N LEU A 334 14.87 -16.80 21.70
CA LEU A 334 14.31 -15.72 22.54
C LEU A 334 13.55 -16.24 23.77
N LYS A 335 13.37 -17.56 23.92
CA LYS A 335 12.49 -18.19 24.92
C LYS A 335 11.08 -17.57 24.92
N ALA A 336 10.55 -17.34 23.73
CA ALA A 336 9.31 -16.63 23.49
C ALA A 336 8.24 -17.55 22.86
N THR A 337 6.98 -17.34 23.21
CA THR A 337 5.85 -17.98 22.53
C THR A 337 5.37 -17.13 21.36
N ALA A 338 4.65 -17.75 20.43
CA ALA A 338 3.97 -17.00 19.37
C ALA A 338 2.93 -16.05 20.01
N PRO A 339 2.71 -14.85 19.44
CA PRO A 339 1.72 -13.93 19.96
C PRO A 339 0.32 -14.56 19.94
N THR A 340 -0.25 -14.83 21.11
CA THR A 340 -1.65 -15.20 21.29
C THR A 340 -2.46 -13.91 21.37
N GLY A 341 -2.99 -13.46 20.23
CA GLY A 341 -3.74 -12.21 20.16
C GLY A 341 -4.86 -12.27 19.14
N VAL A 342 -6.08 -12.50 19.63
CA VAL A 342 -7.33 -12.14 18.94
C VAL A 342 -7.23 -10.66 18.60
N ILE A 343 -7.31 -10.35 17.30
CA ILE A 343 -7.21 -8.98 16.80
C ILE A 343 -8.44 -8.20 17.27
N GLN A 344 -8.23 -7.12 18.05
CA GLN A 344 -9.27 -6.11 18.29
C GLN A 344 -9.84 -5.65 16.96
N GLU A 345 -11.17 -5.73 16.85
CA GLU A 345 -11.92 -5.54 15.61
C GLU A 345 -11.49 -4.27 14.88
N PHE A 346 -10.83 -4.45 13.73
CA PHE A 346 -10.86 -3.41 12.72
C PHE A 346 -12.33 -3.17 12.33
N PRO A 347 -12.75 -1.91 12.09
CA PRO A 347 -14.12 -1.64 11.70
C PRO A 347 -14.50 -2.53 10.52
N LYS A 348 -15.56 -3.33 10.71
CA LYS A 348 -16.06 -4.24 9.67
C LYS A 348 -16.22 -3.44 8.39
N CYS A 349 -15.71 -3.98 7.30
CA CYS A 349 -16.06 -3.43 6.00
C CYS A 349 -17.57 -3.59 5.90
N LYS A 350 -18.32 -2.50 5.70
CA LYS A 350 -19.81 -2.41 5.73
C LYS A 350 -20.53 -3.30 4.69
N VAL A 351 -19.85 -4.26 4.09
CA VAL A 351 -20.32 -5.09 2.96
C VAL A 351 -20.10 -6.57 3.25
N GLU A 352 -19.91 -6.92 4.52
CA GLU A 352 -20.15 -8.26 5.04
C GLU A 352 -21.68 -8.45 5.21
N PRO A 353 -22.18 -9.69 5.18
CA PRO A 353 -23.57 -9.98 5.54
C PRO A 353 -23.94 -9.26 6.84
N LEU A 354 -25.19 -8.79 6.95
CA LEU A 354 -25.67 -8.26 8.22
C LEU A 354 -25.67 -9.35 9.28
N ASP A 355 -25.02 -9.07 10.41
CA ASP A 355 -25.12 -9.92 11.61
C ASP A 355 -26.38 -9.58 12.42
N ARG A 356 -26.95 -8.37 12.22
CA ARG A 356 -28.16 -7.88 12.91
C ARG A 356 -29.02 -7.02 12.00
N CYS A 357 -30.33 -7.21 12.08
CA CYS A 357 -31.30 -6.45 11.30
C CYS A 357 -31.36 -5.00 11.80
N PRO A 358 -31.22 -3.98 10.92
CA PRO A 358 -31.28 -2.58 11.32
C PRO A 358 -32.69 -2.14 11.75
N LYS A 359 -33.74 -2.90 11.41
CA LYS A 359 -35.13 -2.58 11.79
C LYS A 359 -35.55 -3.20 13.12
N CYS A 360 -35.22 -4.47 13.37
CA CYS A 360 -35.71 -5.20 14.56
C CYS A 360 -34.59 -5.76 15.46
N GLY A 361 -33.31 -5.65 15.07
CA GLY A 361 -32.18 -6.17 15.84
C GLY A 361 -31.97 -7.69 15.75
N SER A 362 -32.85 -8.42 15.06
CA SER A 362 -32.75 -9.87 14.88
C SER A 362 -31.46 -10.32 14.18
N GLN A 363 -30.99 -11.52 14.52
CA GLN A 363 -29.86 -12.19 13.86
C GLN A 363 -30.32 -13.25 12.84
N SER A 364 -31.64 -13.48 12.70
CA SER A 364 -32.18 -14.47 11.78
C SER A 364 -32.38 -13.88 10.39
N PHE A 365 -31.67 -14.44 9.42
CA PHE A 365 -31.74 -14.04 8.02
C PHE A 365 -31.80 -15.27 7.11
N LEU A 366 -32.67 -15.21 6.11
CA LEU A 366 -32.68 -16.11 4.97
C LEU A 366 -32.00 -15.47 3.75
N LEU A 367 -31.29 -16.28 2.97
CA LEU A 367 -30.84 -15.88 1.64
C LEU A 367 -32.00 -16.02 0.67
N VAL A 368 -32.33 -14.93 -0.02
CA VAL A 368 -33.33 -14.99 -1.08
C VAL A 368 -32.76 -15.82 -2.24
N PRO A 369 -33.54 -16.75 -2.83
CA PRO A 369 -33.20 -17.43 -4.08
C PRO A 369 -33.02 -16.46 -5.25
N ARG A 370 -32.01 -16.70 -6.09
CA ARG A 370 -31.68 -15.85 -7.24
C ARG A 370 -32.84 -15.66 -8.23
N SER A 371 -33.71 -16.67 -8.35
CA SER A 371 -34.91 -16.62 -9.19
C SER A 371 -35.90 -15.52 -8.78
N LEU A 372 -35.89 -15.09 -7.51
CA LEU A 372 -36.84 -14.11 -6.97
C LEU A 372 -36.35 -12.65 -7.07
N TYR A 373 -35.11 -12.40 -7.48
CA TYR A 373 -34.55 -11.04 -7.71
C TYR A 373 -33.73 -10.93 -9.00
N ALA A 374 -33.91 -11.86 -9.95
CA ALA A 374 -33.19 -11.87 -11.22
C ALA A 374 -33.57 -10.72 -12.18
N GLN A 375 -34.55 -9.87 -11.83
CA GLN A 375 -34.86 -8.68 -12.60
C GLN A 375 -34.10 -7.45 -12.07
N PRO A 376 -33.27 -6.77 -12.89
CA PRO A 376 -32.49 -5.60 -12.48
C PRO A 376 -33.30 -4.46 -11.85
N ALA A 377 -34.61 -4.39 -12.16
CA ALA A 377 -35.53 -3.35 -11.68
C ALA A 377 -36.10 -3.62 -10.26
N LEU A 378 -35.87 -4.79 -9.67
CA LEU A 378 -36.46 -5.20 -8.38
C LEU A 378 -35.45 -5.33 -7.24
N LEU A 379 -34.18 -4.97 -7.46
CA LEU A 379 -33.22 -4.88 -6.36
C LEU A 379 -33.60 -3.66 -5.52
N PRO A 380 -34.03 -3.83 -4.25
CA PRO A 380 -34.39 -2.69 -3.42
C PRO A 380 -33.15 -1.79 -3.29
N THR A 381 -33.20 -0.63 -3.93
CA THR A 381 -32.35 0.50 -3.54
C THR A 381 -32.66 0.73 -2.08
N GLY A 382 -31.69 0.62 -1.19
CA GLY A 382 -31.91 0.81 0.25
C GLY A 382 -32.54 2.16 0.54
N THR A 383 -33.87 2.23 0.52
CA THR A 383 -34.69 3.30 1.02
C THR A 383 -35.14 2.86 2.41
N GLY A 384 -34.28 3.15 3.40
CA GLY A 384 -34.78 3.54 4.71
C GLY A 384 -35.07 5.04 4.67
N PRO A 385 -35.98 5.55 5.52
CA PRO A 385 -36.45 6.94 5.51
C PRO A 385 -35.32 7.97 5.56
#